data_AF-B7LL49-F1
#
_entry.id   AF-B7LL49-F1
#
_cell.length_a   1.000
_cell.length_b   1.000
_cell.length_c   1.000
_cell.angle_alpha   90.00
_cell.angle_beta   90.00
_cell.angle_gamma   90.00
#
_symmetry.space_group_name_H-M   'P 1'
#
loop_
_entity.id
_entity.type
_entity.pdbx_description
1 polymer ?
#
loop_
_entity_poly.entity_id
_entity_poly.type
_entity_poly.pdbx_seq_one_letter_code
_entity_poly.pdbx_strand_id
1 'polypeptide(L)'
;MMTNAILTGPGRVLESVQPKFMVSLLQDDDATGEMPQQQFRQRLTQEILVQTQQQWVAPGVYRKQLAMSLQLMEKLVAIHDPGHLALTLINQRLQHLLNTESPGALHYPMLILLHEKFVARCAWKEKALMQRGLTVQAGNHCEQIFTRWRAGVYDTWSLSGRCFIALEELRWGAFGDACRLAGPDVATLLIDNLRSMATEYLALSIHAAPATRHFYHHWITPMNGKGEYSELLSWMGDWCDVDKHPVCWSVSQRWQNVASGMPRLCSAGRLAAAMIEEMF
;
A
#
# COMPACT_ATOMS: atom_id res chain seq x y z
N MET A 1 -7.70 22.29 18.72
CA MET A 1 -6.71 21.59 17.87
C MET A 1 -7.15 20.15 17.78
N MET A 2 -7.76 19.74 16.67
CA MET A 2 -8.23 18.36 16.50
C MET A 2 -7.06 17.49 16.04
N THR A 3 -6.53 16.70 16.96
CA THR A 3 -5.68 15.55 16.65
C THR A 3 -6.55 14.53 15.91
N ASN A 4 -6.55 14.59 14.57
CA ASN A 4 -7.10 13.52 13.75
C ASN A 4 -6.25 12.27 13.96
N ALA A 5 -6.67 11.39 14.87
CA ALA A 5 -6.08 10.07 15.00
C ALA A 5 -6.21 9.37 13.63
N ILE A 6 -5.10 8.91 13.09
CA ILE A 6 -4.98 8.36 11.72
C ILE A 6 -5.83 7.10 11.58
N LEU A 7 -5.99 6.34 12.67
CA LEU A 7 -6.88 5.17 12.77
C LEU A 7 -8.35 5.54 13.06
N THR A 8 -8.71 6.83 13.07
CA THR A 8 -10.09 7.33 13.20
C THR A 8 -10.64 7.99 11.94
N GLY A 9 -9.79 8.24 10.92
CA GLY A 9 -10.18 8.76 9.61
C GLY A 9 -10.49 7.67 8.55
N PRO A 10 -10.55 7.99 7.24
CA PRO A 10 -10.73 7.03 6.14
C PRO A 10 -9.57 6.03 6.02
N GLY A 11 -8.45 6.23 6.71
CA GLY A 11 -7.43 5.18 6.86
C GLY A 11 -7.90 3.98 7.69
N ARG A 12 -8.90 4.15 8.57
CA ARG A 12 -9.43 3.08 9.42
C ARG A 12 -10.06 1.92 8.65
N VAL A 13 -10.67 2.23 7.51
CA VAL A 13 -11.37 1.26 6.67
C VAL A 13 -10.44 0.52 5.71
N LEU A 14 -9.17 0.94 5.63
CA LEU A 14 -8.17 0.35 4.75
C LEU A 14 -7.45 -0.79 5.46
N GLU A 15 -7.69 -2.00 4.99
CA GLU A 15 -7.05 -3.21 5.53
C GLU A 15 -5.57 -3.28 5.15
N SER A 16 -5.16 -2.60 4.07
CA SER A 16 -3.77 -2.53 3.61
C SER A 16 -2.83 -1.71 4.49
N VAL A 17 -3.35 -0.76 5.27
CA VAL A 17 -2.52 0.17 6.07
C VAL A 17 -1.65 -0.59 7.06
N GLN A 18 -2.22 -1.58 7.73
CA GLN A 18 -1.57 -2.32 8.79
C GLN A 18 -0.40 -3.22 8.29
N PRO A 19 -0.58 -4.10 7.27
CA PRO A 19 0.54 -4.85 6.69
C PRO A 19 1.59 -3.93 6.04
N LYS A 20 1.19 -2.84 5.39
CA LYS A 20 2.13 -1.86 4.82
C LYS A 20 2.94 -1.16 5.91
N PHE A 21 2.31 -0.84 7.04
CA PHE A 21 2.98 -0.24 8.18
C PHE A 21 4.10 -1.14 8.74
N MET A 22 3.83 -2.43 8.93
CA MET A 22 4.84 -3.39 9.40
C MET A 22 6.07 -3.42 8.50
N VAL A 23 5.84 -3.45 7.18
CA VAL A 23 6.92 -3.38 6.18
C VAL A 23 7.69 -2.07 6.39
N SER A 24 6.99 -0.95 6.51
CA SER A 24 7.57 0.40 6.62
C SER A 24 8.45 0.65 7.84
N LEU A 25 8.34 -0.17 8.90
CA LEU A 25 9.23 -0.09 10.07
C LEU A 25 10.69 -0.40 9.73
N LEU A 26 10.93 -1.13 8.64
CA LEU A 26 12.26 -1.54 8.17
C LEU A 26 12.77 -0.67 7.00
N GLN A 27 12.15 0.48 6.75
CA GLN A 27 12.58 1.43 5.72
C GLN A 27 13.57 2.44 6.32
N ASP A 28 14.63 2.74 5.57
CA ASP A 28 15.55 3.82 5.93
C ASP A 28 14.91 5.18 5.67
N ASP A 29 15.04 6.10 6.64
CA ASP A 29 14.54 7.48 6.56
C ASP A 29 15.53 8.40 5.80
N ASP A 30 16.33 7.87 4.87
CA ASP A 30 17.52 8.54 4.29
C ASP A 30 17.22 9.75 3.38
N ALA A 31 15.96 10.11 3.15
CA ALA A 31 15.64 11.36 2.46
C ALA A 31 15.83 12.57 3.40
N THR A 32 16.75 13.46 3.04
CA THR A 32 17.15 14.70 3.74
C THR A 32 16.10 15.83 3.71
N GLY A 33 14.80 15.51 3.65
CA GLY A 33 13.73 16.50 3.71
C GLY A 33 12.42 15.89 4.19
N GLU A 34 11.61 16.66 4.92
CA GLU A 34 10.32 16.21 5.44
C GLU A 34 9.33 15.95 4.29
N MET A 35 9.29 14.71 3.80
CA MET A 35 8.32 14.33 2.79
C MET A 35 6.96 14.00 3.45
N PRO A 36 5.82 14.30 2.80
CA PRO A 36 4.49 14.00 3.34
C PRO A 36 4.34 12.54 3.83
N GLN A 37 4.91 11.58 3.10
CA GLN A 37 4.92 10.18 3.50
C GLN A 37 5.73 9.88 4.78
N GLN A 38 6.81 10.62 5.04
CA GLN A 38 7.62 10.45 6.27
C GLN A 38 6.90 11.05 7.49
N GLN A 39 6.32 12.24 7.34
CA GLN A 39 5.49 12.84 8.40
C GLN A 39 4.31 11.93 8.75
N PHE A 40 3.66 11.33 7.75
CA PHE A 40 2.63 10.33 7.96
C PHE A 40 3.13 9.11 8.74
N ARG A 41 4.24 8.49 8.30
CA ARG A 41 4.86 7.34 8.98
C ARG A 41 5.14 7.64 10.44
N GLN A 42 5.76 8.79 10.73
CA GLN A 42 6.12 9.18 12.09
C GLN A 42 4.87 9.31 12.97
N ARG A 43 3.81 9.95 12.48
CA ARG A 43 2.55 10.07 13.22
C ARG A 43 1.88 8.72 13.46
N LEU A 44 1.81 7.86 12.43
CA LEU A 44 1.22 6.52 12.53
C LEU A 44 1.99 5.65 13.54
N THR A 45 3.32 5.71 13.52
CA THR A 45 4.18 5.05 14.48
C THR A 45 3.88 5.48 15.92
N GLN A 46 3.79 6.79 16.18
CA GLN A 46 3.46 7.30 17.51
C GLN A 46 2.09 6.81 17.98
N GLU A 47 1.09 6.80 17.11
CA GLU A 47 -0.25 6.33 17.43
C GLU A 47 -0.27 4.83 17.80
N ILE A 48 0.45 3.99 17.05
CA ILE A 48 0.53 2.54 17.33
C ILE A 48 1.33 2.26 18.61
N LEU A 49 2.39 3.02 18.89
CA LEU A 49 3.14 2.89 20.15
C LEU A 49 2.26 3.20 21.37
N VAL A 50 1.44 4.26 21.29
CA VAL A 50 0.47 4.60 22.33
C VAL A 50 -0.56 3.47 22.52
N GLN A 51 -1.11 2.92 21.43
CA GLN A 51 -2.08 1.83 21.50
C GLN A 51 -1.50 0.53 22.09
N THR A 52 -0.23 0.25 21.85
CA THR A 52 0.43 -0.97 22.34
C THR A 52 0.97 -0.87 23.77
N GLN A 53 0.61 0.21 24.50
CA GLN A 53 1.08 0.54 25.86
C GLN A 53 2.61 0.42 26.01
N GLN A 54 3.35 0.74 24.97
CA GLN A 54 4.82 0.72 24.99
C GLN A 54 5.33 2.10 25.41
N GLN A 55 5.83 2.22 26.64
CA GLN A 55 6.57 3.40 27.09
C GLN A 55 7.99 3.35 26.50
N TRP A 56 8.21 3.97 25.33
CA TRP A 56 9.54 4.33 24.84
C TRP A 56 9.60 5.81 24.42
N VAL A 57 10.77 6.39 24.61
CA VAL A 57 11.09 7.84 24.72
C VAL A 57 10.91 8.62 23.40
N ALA A 58 10.47 9.88 23.54
CA ALA A 58 10.42 11.04 22.63
C ALA A 58 10.42 10.85 21.09
N PRO A 59 9.53 11.55 20.35
CA PRO A 59 9.52 11.56 18.88
C PRO A 59 10.85 12.09 18.32
N GLY A 60 11.46 11.34 17.38
CA GLY A 60 12.67 11.76 16.65
C GLY A 60 13.89 10.83 16.75
N VAL A 61 13.82 9.74 17.51
CA VAL A 61 14.98 8.83 17.76
C VAL A 61 14.92 7.52 16.94
N TYR A 62 13.98 7.40 15.99
CA TYR A 62 13.74 6.17 15.22
C TYR A 62 14.97 5.69 14.43
N ARG A 63 15.74 6.63 13.86
CA ARG A 63 16.96 6.36 13.09
C ARG A 63 18.09 5.72 13.92
N LYS A 64 18.04 5.78 15.26
CA LYS A 64 19.12 5.31 16.15
C LYS A 64 18.96 3.89 16.68
N GLN A 65 17.86 3.19 16.45
CA GLN A 65 17.74 1.84 16.96
C GLN A 65 16.89 0.96 16.04
N LEU A 66 17.49 0.53 14.93
CA LEU A 66 16.99 -0.58 14.10
C LEU A 66 16.49 -1.76 14.95
N ALA A 67 17.14 -2.04 16.09
CA ALA A 67 16.68 -3.03 17.06
C ALA A 67 15.25 -2.77 17.59
N MET A 68 14.84 -1.53 17.84
CA MET A 68 13.46 -1.19 18.23
C MET A 68 12.47 -1.44 17.09
N SER A 69 12.81 -1.02 15.87
CA SER A 69 11.98 -1.27 14.69
C SER A 69 11.79 -2.77 14.45
N LEU A 70 12.85 -3.56 14.60
CA LEU A 70 12.82 -5.02 14.51
C LEU A 70 11.91 -5.64 15.59
N GLN A 71 12.03 -5.20 16.85
CA GLN A 71 11.20 -5.68 17.95
C GLN A 71 9.72 -5.32 17.78
N LEU A 72 9.42 -4.07 17.40
CA LEU A 72 8.05 -3.63 17.15
C LEU A 72 7.42 -4.40 15.99
N MET A 73 8.18 -4.58 14.90
CA MET A 73 7.77 -5.36 13.74
C MET A 73 7.47 -6.81 14.13
N GLU A 74 8.36 -7.48 14.86
CA GLU A 74 8.15 -8.86 15.34
C GLU A 74 6.88 -8.95 16.20
N LYS A 75 6.68 -8.01 17.13
CA LYS A 75 5.50 -7.97 17.99
C LYS A 75 4.21 -7.77 17.20
N LEU A 76 4.20 -6.85 16.24
CA LEU A 76 3.01 -6.59 15.42
C LEU A 76 2.65 -7.81 14.57
N VAL A 77 3.64 -8.47 13.97
CA VAL A 77 3.47 -9.71 13.19
C VAL A 77 3.10 -10.91 14.07
N ALA A 78 3.41 -10.88 15.37
CA ALA A 78 2.93 -11.90 16.31
C ALA A 78 1.44 -11.72 16.64
N ILE A 79 0.99 -10.48 16.80
CA ILE A 79 -0.40 -10.16 17.19
C ILE A 79 -1.35 -10.22 15.99
N HIS A 80 -0.84 -9.96 14.79
CA HIS A 80 -1.63 -9.91 13.58
C HIS A 80 -1.08 -10.89 12.53
N ASP A 81 -1.94 -11.40 11.66
CA ASP A 81 -1.51 -12.27 10.56
C ASP A 81 -1.29 -11.46 9.28
N PRO A 82 -0.07 -10.96 9.00
CA PRO A 82 0.18 -10.20 7.78
C PRO A 82 -0.12 -11.02 6.52
N GLY A 83 -0.56 -10.32 5.46
CA GLY A 83 -0.72 -10.91 4.13
C GLY A 83 0.62 -11.40 3.56
N HIS A 84 0.55 -12.24 2.52
CA HIS A 84 1.75 -12.83 1.93
C HIS A 84 2.72 -11.76 1.40
N LEU A 85 2.22 -10.72 0.72
CA LEU A 85 3.05 -9.60 0.25
C LEU A 85 3.88 -8.95 1.36
N ALA A 86 3.28 -8.70 2.52
CA ALA A 86 3.97 -8.08 3.64
C ALA A 86 5.11 -8.96 4.16
N LEU A 87 4.88 -10.27 4.27
CA LEU A 87 5.93 -11.22 4.67
C LEU A 87 7.07 -11.27 3.65
N THR A 88 6.75 -11.28 2.34
CA THR A 88 7.75 -11.24 1.27
C THR A 88 8.59 -9.97 1.33
N LEU A 89 7.96 -8.80 1.49
CA LEU A 89 8.66 -7.52 1.56
C LEU A 89 9.50 -7.38 2.83
N ILE A 90 9.00 -7.86 3.99
CA ILE A 90 9.79 -7.93 5.23
C ILE A 90 11.02 -8.82 5.03
N ASN A 91 10.86 -10.01 4.44
CA ASN A 91 11.99 -10.90 4.14
C ASN A 91 13.05 -10.23 3.26
N GLN A 92 12.62 -9.55 2.19
CA GLN A 92 13.53 -8.82 1.31
C GLN A 92 14.27 -7.71 2.04
N ARG A 93 13.60 -6.97 2.94
CA ARG A 93 14.24 -5.91 3.75
C ARG A 93 15.22 -6.48 4.76
N LEU A 94 14.85 -7.55 5.47
CA LEU A 94 15.76 -8.22 6.40
C LEU A 94 17.01 -8.77 5.69
N GLN A 95 16.83 -9.36 4.50
CA GLN A 95 17.95 -9.80 3.67
C GLN A 95 18.84 -8.63 3.24
N HIS A 96 18.25 -7.50 2.84
CA HIS A 96 19.00 -6.31 2.48
C HIS A 96 19.83 -5.81 3.67
N LEU A 97 19.22 -5.69 4.85
CA LEU A 97 19.90 -5.29 6.08
C LEU A 97 21.04 -6.26 6.45
N LEU A 98 20.87 -7.57 6.26
CA LEU A 98 21.94 -8.55 6.49
C LEU A 98 23.14 -8.33 5.56
N ASN A 99 22.89 -7.84 4.35
CA ASN A 99 23.94 -7.58 3.36
C ASN A 99 24.63 -6.22 3.57
N THR A 100 24.00 -5.27 4.27
CA THR A 100 24.53 -3.92 4.48
C THR A 100 25.11 -3.71 5.89
N GLU A 101 24.56 -4.35 6.91
CA GLU A 101 25.02 -4.24 8.30
C GLU A 101 26.30 -5.04 8.54
N SER A 102 27.18 -4.49 9.38
CA SER A 102 28.41 -5.17 9.77
C SER A 102 28.09 -6.37 10.67
N PRO A 103 28.73 -7.54 10.48
CA PRO A 103 28.59 -8.69 11.38
C PRO A 103 28.91 -8.40 12.86
N GLY A 104 29.64 -7.31 13.14
CA GLY A 104 29.94 -6.84 14.50
C GLY A 104 28.87 -5.94 15.12
N ALA A 105 27.79 -5.62 14.40
CA ALA A 105 26.73 -4.77 14.93
C ALA A 105 25.92 -5.48 16.02
N LEU A 106 25.56 -4.74 17.08
CA LEU A 106 24.86 -5.29 18.26
C LEU A 106 23.55 -6.02 17.93
N HIS A 107 22.86 -5.60 16.86
CA HIS A 107 21.57 -6.15 16.45
C HIS A 107 21.69 -7.25 15.38
N TYR A 108 22.90 -7.55 14.89
CA TYR A 108 23.13 -8.53 13.83
C TYR A 108 22.65 -9.95 14.19
N PRO A 109 22.85 -10.47 15.42
CA PRO A 109 22.31 -11.79 15.79
C PRO A 109 20.77 -11.82 15.80
N MET A 110 20.12 -10.72 16.21
CA MET A 110 18.66 -10.59 16.16
C MET A 110 18.18 -10.59 14.70
N LEU A 111 18.90 -9.91 13.82
CA LEU A 111 18.56 -9.81 12.40
C LEU A 111 18.59 -11.17 11.70
N ILE A 112 19.60 -12.01 11.97
CA ILE A 112 19.67 -13.40 11.45
C ILE A 112 18.47 -14.20 11.93
N LEU A 113 18.22 -14.21 13.25
CA LEU A 113 17.12 -14.97 13.83
C LEU A 113 15.75 -14.56 13.25
N LEU A 114 15.53 -13.25 13.09
CA LEU A 114 14.30 -12.74 12.50
C LEU A 114 14.20 -13.12 11.03
N HIS A 115 15.28 -13.00 10.26
CA HIS A 115 15.26 -13.39 8.85
C HIS A 115 14.87 -14.87 8.68
N GLU A 116 15.48 -15.79 9.42
CA GLU A 116 15.14 -17.22 9.38
C GLU A 116 13.67 -17.48 9.75
N LYS A 117 13.17 -16.85 10.82
CA LYS A 117 11.77 -16.94 11.24
C LYS A 117 10.81 -16.47 10.14
N PHE A 118 11.09 -15.33 9.51
CA PHE A 118 10.23 -14.75 8.49
C PHE A 118 10.28 -15.52 7.16
N VAL A 119 11.42 -16.13 6.82
CA VAL A 119 11.52 -17.06 5.69
C VAL A 119 10.59 -18.26 5.91
N ALA A 120 10.67 -18.89 7.08
CA ALA A 120 9.80 -20.02 7.42
C ALA A 120 8.31 -19.62 7.43
N ARG A 121 7.99 -18.44 7.99
CA ARG A 121 6.61 -17.94 8.05
C ARG A 121 6.05 -17.62 6.66
N CYS A 122 6.84 -17.03 5.78
CA CYS A 122 6.44 -16.76 4.39
C CYS A 122 6.15 -18.06 3.63
N ALA A 123 7.05 -19.05 3.72
CA ALA A 123 6.86 -20.35 3.08
C ALA A 123 5.62 -21.09 3.61
N TRP A 124 5.37 -21.01 4.92
CA TRP A 124 4.15 -21.59 5.49
C TRP A 124 2.89 -20.87 5.00
N LYS A 125 2.88 -19.53 4.96
CA LYS A 125 1.75 -18.73 4.48
C LYS A 125 1.44 -19.06 3.02
N GLU A 126 2.47 -19.11 2.17
CA GLU A 126 2.35 -19.46 0.76
C GLU A 126 1.72 -20.86 0.59
N LYS A 127 2.23 -21.88 1.30
CA LYS A 127 1.67 -23.23 1.28
C LYS A 127 0.20 -23.25 1.73
N ALA A 128 -0.14 -22.51 2.79
CA ALA A 128 -1.50 -22.43 3.31
C ALA A 128 -2.45 -21.74 2.31
N LEU A 129 -1.97 -20.72 1.59
CA LEU A 129 -2.73 -20.03 0.55
C LEU A 129 -2.95 -20.93 -0.68
N MET A 130 -1.93 -21.66 -1.13
CA MET A 130 -2.07 -22.60 -2.26
C MET A 130 -3.05 -23.75 -1.99
N GLN A 131 -3.23 -24.14 -0.74
CA GLN A 131 -4.23 -25.15 -0.35
C GLN A 131 -5.66 -24.62 -0.30
N ARG A 132 -5.83 -23.30 -0.22
CA ARG A 132 -7.13 -22.61 -0.22
C ARG A 132 -7.42 -22.17 -1.65
N GLY A 133 -8.66 -22.22 -2.10
CA GLY A 133 -9.00 -21.83 -3.47
C GLY A 133 -8.70 -20.35 -3.75
N LEU A 134 -7.50 -20.05 -4.26
CA LEU A 134 -6.99 -18.69 -4.50
C LEU A 134 -7.95 -17.84 -5.32
N THR A 135 -8.51 -18.40 -6.40
CA THR A 135 -9.45 -17.70 -7.29
C THR A 135 -10.74 -17.28 -6.58
N VAL A 136 -11.28 -18.13 -5.71
CA VAL A 136 -12.51 -17.82 -4.95
C VAL A 136 -12.24 -16.70 -3.94
N GLN A 137 -11.11 -16.78 -3.23
CA GLN A 137 -10.72 -15.75 -2.28
C GLN A 137 -10.44 -14.41 -2.98
N ALA A 138 -9.79 -14.44 -4.14
CA ALA A 138 -9.56 -13.25 -4.96
C ALA A 138 -10.88 -12.62 -5.43
N GLY A 139 -11.84 -13.42 -5.90
CA GLY A 139 -13.17 -12.96 -6.30
C GLY A 139 -13.92 -12.29 -5.15
N ASN A 140 -14.02 -12.96 -4.00
CA ASN A 140 -14.69 -12.41 -2.81
C ASN A 140 -14.04 -11.10 -2.34
N HIS A 141 -12.71 -11.05 -2.32
CA HIS A 141 -11.99 -9.85 -1.93
C HIS A 141 -12.21 -8.70 -2.92
N CYS A 142 -12.17 -9.00 -4.22
CA CYS A 142 -12.46 -8.02 -5.27
C CYS A 142 -13.86 -7.42 -5.11
N GLU A 143 -14.87 -8.27 -4.94
CA GLU A 143 -16.25 -7.84 -4.72
C GLU A 143 -16.41 -6.98 -3.46
N GLN A 144 -15.77 -7.36 -2.35
CA GLN A 144 -15.77 -6.60 -1.10
C GLN A 144 -15.21 -5.19 -1.30
N ILE A 145 -14.05 -5.06 -1.95
CA ILE A 145 -13.40 -3.75 -2.17
C ILE A 145 -14.24 -2.87 -3.10
N PHE A 146 -14.79 -3.42 -4.19
CA PHE A 146 -15.64 -2.65 -5.09
C PHE A 146 -17.00 -2.30 -4.48
N THR A 147 -17.53 -3.13 -3.57
CA THR A 147 -18.71 -2.79 -2.78
C THR A 147 -18.45 -1.59 -1.87
N ARG A 148 -17.28 -1.53 -1.21
CA ARG A 148 -16.86 -0.36 -0.42
C ARG A 148 -16.70 0.88 -1.29
N TRP A 149 -16.05 0.76 -2.45
CA TRP A 149 -15.94 1.86 -3.39
C TRP A 149 -17.32 2.37 -3.81
N ARG A 150 -18.25 1.47 -4.21
CA ARG A 150 -19.62 1.84 -4.57
C ARG A 150 -20.37 2.56 -3.45
N ALA A 151 -20.12 2.15 -2.20
CA ALA A 151 -20.74 2.75 -1.02
C ALA A 151 -20.15 4.13 -0.64
N GLY A 152 -19.22 4.68 -1.43
CA GLY A 152 -18.62 5.99 -1.20
C GLY A 152 -17.56 6.01 -0.11
N VAL A 153 -17.06 4.84 0.33
CA VAL A 153 -16.05 4.73 1.40
C VAL A 153 -14.76 5.48 1.03
N TYR A 154 -14.46 5.62 -0.26
CA TYR A 154 -13.25 6.27 -0.78
C TYR A 154 -13.48 7.71 -1.24
N ASP A 155 -14.65 8.29 -0.99
CA ASP A 155 -15.06 9.57 -1.59
C ASP A 155 -14.20 10.77 -1.19
N THR A 156 -13.40 10.63 -0.13
CA THR A 156 -12.41 11.60 0.33
C THR A 156 -11.28 11.85 -0.67
N TRP A 157 -11.00 10.90 -1.57
CA TRP A 157 -9.97 11.04 -2.60
C TRP A 157 -10.55 11.44 -3.96
N SER A 158 -9.67 11.93 -4.85
CA SER A 158 -9.99 12.18 -6.26
C SER A 158 -10.46 10.92 -6.96
N LEU A 159 -11.06 11.04 -8.15
CA LEU A 159 -11.56 9.89 -8.90
C LEU A 159 -10.49 8.84 -9.15
N SER A 160 -9.30 9.28 -9.59
CA SER A 160 -8.16 8.40 -9.75
C SER A 160 -7.63 7.89 -8.41
N GLY A 161 -7.67 8.70 -7.36
CA GLY A 161 -7.27 8.32 -6.01
C GLY A 161 -8.15 7.20 -5.42
N ARG A 162 -9.46 7.23 -5.69
CA ARG A 162 -10.39 6.16 -5.30
C ARG A 162 -10.00 4.83 -5.93
N CYS A 163 -9.71 4.86 -7.23
CA CYS A 163 -9.26 3.68 -7.97
C CYS A 163 -7.92 3.19 -7.44
N PHE A 164 -6.94 4.08 -7.27
CA PHE A 164 -5.64 3.74 -6.71
C PHE A 164 -5.75 3.08 -5.32
N ILE A 165 -6.56 3.62 -4.41
CA ILE A 165 -6.77 3.04 -3.07
C ILE A 165 -7.44 1.67 -3.16
N ALA A 166 -8.46 1.51 -4.02
CA ALA A 166 -9.08 0.21 -4.24
C ALA A 166 -8.07 -0.83 -4.76
N LEU A 167 -7.21 -0.45 -5.71
CA LEU A 167 -6.16 -1.32 -6.22
C LEU A 167 -5.09 -1.64 -5.17
N GLU A 168 -4.72 -0.68 -4.31
CA GLU A 168 -3.80 -0.93 -3.20
C GLU A 168 -4.40 -1.92 -2.20
N GLU A 169 -5.66 -1.77 -1.79
CA GLU A 169 -6.35 -2.74 -0.94
C GLU A 169 -6.28 -4.15 -1.56
N LEU A 170 -6.57 -4.27 -2.87
CA LEU A 170 -6.48 -5.54 -3.60
C LEU A 170 -5.06 -6.10 -3.63
N ARG A 171 -4.06 -5.26 -3.88
CA ARG A 171 -2.65 -5.65 -3.96
C ARG A 171 -2.12 -6.24 -2.65
N TRP A 172 -2.54 -5.68 -1.51
CA TRP A 172 -2.13 -6.14 -0.17
C TRP A 172 -2.94 -7.33 0.35
N GLY A 173 -4.10 -7.64 -0.22
CA GLY A 173 -4.97 -8.73 0.21
C GLY A 173 -5.01 -9.95 -0.71
N ALA A 174 -6.07 -10.75 -0.57
CA ALA A 174 -6.19 -12.07 -1.20
C ALA A 174 -6.19 -12.04 -2.75
N PHE A 175 -6.67 -10.93 -3.34
CA PHE A 175 -6.62 -10.74 -4.78
C PHE A 175 -5.18 -10.67 -5.28
N GLY A 176 -4.37 -9.81 -4.70
CA GLY A 176 -2.95 -9.71 -5.04
C GLY A 176 -2.19 -11.00 -4.73
N ASP A 177 -2.56 -11.71 -3.65
CA ASP A 177 -1.95 -13.01 -3.34
C ASP A 177 -2.23 -14.03 -4.45
N ALA A 178 -3.45 -14.07 -4.98
CA ALA A 178 -3.77 -14.90 -6.14
C ALA A 178 -3.03 -14.46 -7.41
N CYS A 179 -2.90 -13.15 -7.69
CA CYS A 179 -2.11 -12.68 -8.83
C CYS A 179 -0.63 -13.10 -8.76
N ARG A 180 -0.06 -13.19 -7.55
CA ARG A 180 1.34 -13.59 -7.34
C ARG A 180 1.56 -15.10 -7.30
N LEU A 181 0.60 -15.86 -6.76
CA LEU A 181 0.78 -17.28 -6.43
C LEU A 181 0.02 -18.24 -7.35
N ALA A 182 -1.01 -17.78 -8.05
CA ALA A 182 -1.74 -18.63 -9.00
C ALA A 182 -0.96 -18.81 -10.31
N GLY A 183 -1.43 -19.74 -11.15
CA GLY A 183 -0.89 -19.90 -12.50
C GLY A 183 -1.07 -18.63 -13.35
N PRO A 184 -0.20 -18.39 -14.34
CA PRO A 184 -0.18 -17.15 -15.13
C PRO A 184 -1.50 -16.87 -15.86
N ASP A 185 -2.18 -17.92 -16.36
CA ASP A 185 -3.47 -17.80 -17.03
C ASP A 185 -4.57 -17.33 -16.07
N VAL A 186 -4.54 -17.83 -14.82
CA VAL A 186 -5.48 -17.44 -13.77
C VAL A 186 -5.23 -15.99 -13.35
N ALA A 187 -3.96 -15.62 -13.15
CA ALA A 187 -3.59 -14.24 -12.84
C ALA A 187 -4.04 -13.26 -13.93
N THR A 188 -3.82 -13.62 -15.21
CA THR A 188 -4.26 -12.82 -16.36
C THR A 188 -5.78 -12.63 -16.35
N LEU A 189 -6.55 -13.71 -16.15
CA LEU A 189 -8.01 -13.65 -16.09
C LEU A 189 -8.50 -12.77 -14.92
N LEU A 190 -7.87 -12.87 -13.75
CA LEU A 190 -8.20 -12.03 -12.59
C LEU A 190 -7.93 -10.55 -12.88
N ILE A 191 -6.78 -10.24 -13.49
CA ILE A 191 -6.37 -8.88 -13.84
C ILE A 191 -7.28 -8.29 -14.93
N ASP A 192 -7.67 -9.07 -15.93
CA ASP A 192 -8.59 -8.64 -16.99
C ASP A 192 -9.99 -8.31 -16.44
N ASN A 193 -10.50 -9.14 -15.52
CA ASN A 193 -11.76 -8.87 -14.83
C ASN A 193 -11.68 -7.60 -13.97
N LEU A 194 -10.59 -7.43 -13.22
CA LEU A 194 -10.34 -6.23 -12.44
C LEU A 194 -10.28 -4.98 -13.34
N ARG A 195 -9.66 -5.08 -14.52
CA ARG A 195 -9.60 -3.99 -15.50
C ARG A 195 -10.99 -3.57 -15.97
N SER A 196 -11.86 -4.53 -16.30
CA SER A 196 -13.25 -4.25 -16.69
C SER A 196 -14.00 -3.54 -15.56
N MET A 197 -13.92 -4.06 -14.34
CA MET A 197 -14.57 -3.47 -13.17
C MET A 197 -14.07 -2.04 -12.86
N ALA A 198 -12.76 -1.84 -12.78
CA ALA A 198 -12.17 -0.53 -12.49
C ALA A 198 -12.55 0.51 -13.56
N THR A 199 -12.56 0.09 -14.82
CA THR A 199 -12.97 0.91 -15.96
C THR A 199 -14.43 1.36 -15.85
N GLU A 200 -15.34 0.42 -15.58
CA GLU A 200 -16.77 0.71 -15.44
C GLU A 200 -17.02 1.66 -14.27
N TYR A 201 -16.41 1.42 -13.11
CA TYR A 201 -16.61 2.26 -11.93
C TYR A 201 -16.07 3.68 -12.11
N LEU A 202 -14.90 3.85 -12.74
CA LEU A 202 -14.40 5.17 -13.08
C LEU A 202 -15.31 5.90 -14.06
N ALA A 203 -15.82 5.20 -15.08
CA ALA A 203 -16.74 5.76 -16.07
C ALA A 203 -18.08 6.20 -15.44
N LEU A 204 -18.63 5.37 -14.55
CA LEU A 204 -19.83 5.68 -13.77
C LEU A 204 -19.64 6.90 -12.88
N SER A 205 -18.45 7.07 -12.28
CA SER A 205 -18.15 8.19 -11.40
C SER A 205 -18.17 9.57 -12.08
N ILE A 206 -18.10 9.59 -13.42
CA ILE A 206 -18.16 10.82 -14.24
C ILE A 206 -19.38 10.85 -15.17
N HIS A 207 -20.30 9.89 -15.03
CA HIS A 207 -21.48 9.73 -15.88
C HIS A 207 -21.16 9.73 -17.39
N ALA A 208 -20.08 9.05 -17.78
CA ALA A 208 -19.63 8.99 -19.16
C ALA A 208 -19.37 7.54 -19.62
N ALA A 209 -19.25 7.34 -20.93
CA ALA A 209 -18.83 6.05 -21.47
C ALA A 209 -17.35 5.77 -21.13
N PRO A 210 -16.95 4.49 -20.96
CA PRO A 210 -15.56 4.10 -20.66
C PRO A 210 -14.48 4.65 -21.61
N ALA A 211 -14.85 4.94 -22.85
CA ALA A 211 -13.97 5.49 -23.88
C ALA A 211 -13.95 7.03 -23.95
N THR A 212 -14.87 7.72 -23.25
CA THR A 212 -14.94 9.18 -23.23
C THR A 212 -13.69 9.74 -22.59
N ARG A 213 -13.04 10.69 -23.27
CA ARG A 213 -11.75 11.24 -22.86
C ARG A 213 -11.93 12.54 -22.08
N HIS A 214 -11.23 12.63 -20.96
CA HIS A 214 -11.16 13.83 -20.12
C HIS A 214 -9.71 14.20 -19.88
N PHE A 215 -9.46 15.48 -19.65
CA PHE A 215 -8.13 15.93 -19.27
C PHE A 215 -7.73 15.36 -17.92
N TYR A 216 -6.44 15.09 -17.73
CA TYR A 216 -5.92 14.44 -16.53
C TYR A 216 -6.32 15.14 -15.22
N HIS A 217 -6.45 16.48 -15.22
CA HIS A 217 -6.86 17.25 -14.05
C HIS A 217 -8.24 16.83 -13.53
N HIS A 218 -9.14 16.39 -14.41
CA HIS A 218 -10.46 15.91 -14.03
C HIS A 218 -10.39 14.65 -13.15
N TRP A 219 -9.38 13.81 -13.40
CA TRP A 219 -9.19 12.55 -12.67
C TRP A 219 -8.47 12.75 -11.34
N ILE A 220 -7.46 13.61 -11.30
CA ILE A 220 -6.57 13.77 -10.13
C ILE A 220 -7.01 14.85 -9.14
N THR A 221 -7.90 15.77 -9.53
CA THR A 221 -8.37 16.84 -8.65
C THR A 221 -9.40 16.30 -7.65
N PRO A 222 -9.23 16.51 -6.34
CA PRO A 222 -10.17 16.07 -5.33
C PRO A 222 -11.45 16.91 -5.41
N MET A 223 -12.60 16.24 -5.38
CA MET A 223 -13.90 16.90 -5.58
C MET A 223 -14.27 17.88 -4.47
N ASN A 224 -13.84 17.60 -3.22
CA ASN A 224 -14.29 18.36 -2.05
C ASN A 224 -13.25 19.32 -1.48
N GLY A 225 -12.14 19.59 -2.20
CA GLY A 225 -11.08 20.55 -1.82
C GLY A 225 -10.28 20.21 -0.56
N LYS A 226 -10.78 19.30 0.27
CA LYS A 226 -10.18 18.83 1.51
C LYS A 226 -9.15 17.77 1.20
N GLY A 227 -7.91 18.19 0.96
CA GLY A 227 -6.73 17.32 0.94
C GLY A 227 -6.40 16.68 2.29
N GLU A 228 -7.39 16.48 3.18
CA GLU A 228 -7.23 16.05 4.57
C GLU A 228 -6.50 14.69 4.70
N TYR A 229 -6.39 13.92 3.61
CA TYR A 229 -5.71 12.62 3.55
C TYR A 229 -4.71 12.49 2.40
N SER A 230 -4.15 13.60 1.92
CA SER A 230 -3.11 13.59 0.89
C SER A 230 -1.82 12.91 1.37
N GLU A 231 -1.48 13.04 2.65
CA GLU A 231 -0.32 12.38 3.25
C GLU A 231 -0.47 10.86 3.29
N LEU A 232 -1.66 10.35 3.66
CA LEU A 232 -1.97 8.92 3.61
C LEU A 232 -1.88 8.41 2.16
N LEU A 233 -2.48 9.12 1.20
CA LEU A 233 -2.41 8.74 -0.22
C LEU A 233 -0.96 8.71 -0.75
N SER A 234 -0.16 9.71 -0.39
CA SER A 234 1.26 9.78 -0.74
C SER A 234 2.06 8.66 -0.10
N TRP A 235 1.77 8.30 1.15
CA TRP A 235 2.37 7.16 1.81
C TRP A 235 1.96 5.83 1.17
N MET A 236 0.68 5.65 0.82
CA MET A 236 0.20 4.46 0.09
C MET A 236 0.94 4.29 -1.23
N GLY A 237 1.26 5.37 -1.94
CA GLY A 237 2.05 5.37 -3.19
C GLY A 237 3.55 5.60 -3.04
N ASP A 238 4.14 5.42 -1.85
CA ASP A 238 5.58 5.65 -1.62
C ASP A 238 6.50 4.66 -2.35
N TRP A 239 5.93 3.60 -2.92
CA TRP A 239 6.61 2.63 -3.78
C TRP A 239 6.62 3.06 -5.25
N CYS A 240 5.79 4.02 -5.64
CA CYS A 240 5.72 4.48 -7.01
C CYS A 240 7.01 5.20 -7.39
N ASP A 241 7.37 5.07 -8.67
CA ASP A 241 8.56 5.68 -9.26
C ASP A 241 8.09 6.49 -10.45
N VAL A 242 8.65 7.68 -10.65
CA VAL A 242 8.14 8.64 -11.64
C VAL A 242 8.24 8.10 -13.08
N ASP A 243 9.23 7.25 -13.36
CA ASP A 243 9.49 6.72 -14.70
C ASP A 243 8.81 5.36 -14.90
N LYS A 244 8.82 4.50 -13.88
CA LYS A 244 8.23 3.15 -13.96
C LYS A 244 6.72 3.13 -13.71
N HIS A 245 6.23 4.06 -12.87
CA HIS A 245 4.85 4.10 -12.42
C HIS A 245 4.24 5.51 -12.60
N PRO A 246 4.33 6.12 -13.80
CA PRO A 246 4.00 7.53 -14.00
C PRO A 246 2.54 7.88 -13.67
N VAL A 247 1.60 6.96 -13.87
CA VAL A 247 0.18 7.20 -13.56
C VAL A 247 -0.06 7.14 -12.06
N CYS A 248 0.30 6.04 -11.40
CA CYS A 248 0.17 5.87 -9.94
C CYS A 248 0.95 6.94 -9.17
N TRP A 249 2.13 7.33 -9.66
CA TRP A 249 2.90 8.45 -9.13
C TRP A 249 2.11 9.76 -9.20
N SER A 250 1.56 10.10 -10.36
CA SER A 250 0.81 11.34 -10.54
C SER A 250 -0.48 11.40 -9.72
N VAL A 251 -1.07 10.24 -9.43
CA VAL A 251 -2.25 10.11 -8.56
C VAL A 251 -1.90 10.26 -7.08
N SER A 252 -0.80 9.66 -6.64
CA SER A 252 -0.44 9.55 -5.22
C SER A 252 0.48 10.66 -4.71
N GLN A 253 1.48 11.06 -5.50
CA GLN A 253 2.51 12.05 -5.15
C GLN A 253 2.08 13.47 -5.57
N ARG A 254 0.92 13.91 -5.08
CA ARG A 254 0.30 15.20 -5.46
C ARG A 254 1.05 16.45 -5.00
N TRP A 255 2.05 16.29 -4.15
CA TRP A 255 2.97 17.35 -3.73
C TRP A 255 4.10 17.56 -4.76
N GLN A 256 4.21 16.69 -5.76
CA GLN A 256 5.13 16.81 -6.89
C GLN A 256 4.39 17.13 -8.20
N ASN A 257 5.19 17.44 -9.22
CA ASN A 257 4.70 17.58 -10.58
C ASN A 257 4.19 16.25 -11.13
N VAL A 258 3.18 16.35 -11.99
CA VAL A 258 2.63 15.22 -12.75
C VAL A 258 3.72 14.64 -13.66
N ALA A 259 3.92 13.33 -13.58
CA ALA A 259 4.92 12.61 -14.35
C ALA A 259 4.72 12.81 -15.85
N SER A 260 5.82 12.79 -16.61
CA SER A 260 5.78 12.91 -18.08
C SER A 260 5.00 11.77 -18.74
N GLY A 261 5.03 10.57 -18.15
CA GLY A 261 4.29 9.40 -18.63
C GLY A 261 2.78 9.46 -18.37
N MET A 262 2.28 10.40 -17.57
CA MET A 262 0.84 10.54 -17.31
C MET A 262 0.10 11.03 -18.57
N PRO A 263 -0.90 10.28 -19.08
CA PRO A 263 -1.69 10.73 -20.22
C PRO A 263 -2.40 12.05 -19.92
N ARG A 264 -2.15 13.09 -20.73
CA ARG A 264 -2.79 14.41 -20.55
C ARG A 264 -4.28 14.41 -20.87
N LEU A 265 -4.70 13.51 -21.76
CA LEU A 265 -6.09 13.26 -22.15
C LEU A 265 -6.33 11.75 -22.14
N CYS A 266 -7.14 11.26 -21.20
CA CYS A 266 -7.41 9.84 -21.03
C CYS A 266 -8.88 9.56 -20.69
N SER A 267 -9.31 8.37 -21.06
CA SER A 267 -10.60 7.82 -20.66
C SER A 267 -10.47 6.97 -19.40
N ALA A 268 -11.60 6.63 -18.79
CA ALA A 268 -11.65 5.70 -17.64
C ALA A 268 -10.90 4.40 -17.95
N GLY A 269 -11.12 3.82 -19.12
CA GLY A 269 -10.46 2.57 -19.53
C GLY A 269 -8.95 2.68 -19.66
N ARG A 270 -8.45 3.78 -20.25
CA ARG A 270 -6.99 4.00 -20.35
C ARG A 270 -6.36 4.23 -18.99
N LEU A 271 -7.04 4.97 -18.11
CA LEU A 271 -6.54 5.27 -16.78
C LEU A 271 -6.49 4.00 -15.90
N ALA A 272 -7.58 3.22 -15.86
CA ALA A 272 -7.65 1.96 -15.13
C ALA A 272 -6.60 0.96 -15.63
N ALA A 273 -6.48 0.78 -16.95
CA ALA A 273 -5.51 -0.14 -17.53
C ALA A 273 -4.07 0.21 -17.12
N ALA A 274 -3.68 1.48 -17.21
CA ALA A 274 -2.34 1.91 -16.84
C ALA A 274 -2.06 1.73 -15.34
N MET A 275 -2.99 2.08 -14.45
CA MET A 275 -2.78 1.86 -13.01
C MET A 275 -2.67 0.37 -12.65
N ILE A 276 -3.46 -0.49 -13.29
CA ILE A 276 -3.40 -1.94 -13.04
C ILE A 276 -2.09 -2.53 -13.54
N GLU A 277 -1.63 -2.14 -14.74
CA GLU A 277 -0.35 -2.57 -15.31
C GLU A 277 0.86 -2.12 -14.48
N GLU A 278 0.78 -0.94 -13.85
CA GLU A 278 1.82 -0.45 -12.94
C GLU A 278 1.83 -1.18 -11.58
N MET A 279 0.74 -1.86 -11.19
CA MET A 279 0.55 -2.39 -9.82
C MET A 279 0.65 -3.91 -9.70
N PHE A 280 0.29 -4.66 -10.75
CA PHE A 280 0.18 -6.13 -10.77
C PHE A 280 1.05 -6.72 -11.87
#